data_AF-A0A936CR68-F1
#
_entry.id   AF-A0A936CR68-F1
#
_cell.length_a   1.000
_cell.length_b   1.000
_cell.length_c   1.000
_cell.angle_alpha   90.00
_cell.angle_beta   90.00
_cell.angle_gamma   90.00
#
_symmetry.space_group_name_H-M   'P 1'
#
loop_
_entity.id
_entity.type
_entity.pdbx_description
1 polymer ?
#
loop_
_entity_poly.entity_id
_entity_poly.type
_entity_poly.pdbx_seq_one_letter_code
_entity_poly.pdbx_strand_id
1 'polypeptide(L)'
;MATSEAEQRFRELSARAVGSNVNERSLLATDYLNHINEIVMLLEIVPDAPECLDDCKAWEPLEYTEHFRNSGIADRELAIEAYPFSPPQYKEPFDQLVREMNRLIAISIKRLDVILAEGNEDQTRHVAARASQNLQDLIGQASAIIHGDDHVIDQAQIDALMQL
;
A
#
# COMPACT_ATOMS: atom_id res chain seq x y z
N MET A 1 -17.41 17.06 -24.53
CA MET A 1 -18.12 17.54 -23.32
C MET A 1 -17.67 16.79 -22.06
N ALA A 2 -17.70 15.45 -22.01
CA ALA A 2 -17.27 14.71 -20.81
C ALA A 2 -15.79 14.96 -20.40
N THR A 3 -14.88 15.07 -21.37
CA THR A 3 -13.45 15.35 -21.10
C THR A 3 -13.22 16.72 -20.47
N SER A 4 -14.00 17.75 -20.84
CA SER A 4 -13.85 19.10 -20.29
C SER A 4 -14.32 19.22 -18.84
N GLU A 5 -15.31 18.42 -18.45
CA GLU A 5 -15.80 18.38 -17.05
C GLU A 5 -14.81 17.65 -16.14
N ALA A 6 -14.25 16.51 -16.59
CA ALA A 6 -13.22 15.79 -15.85
C ALA A 6 -11.94 16.63 -15.65
N GLU A 7 -11.50 17.34 -16.69
CA GLU A 7 -10.37 18.27 -16.60
C GLU A 7 -10.64 19.45 -15.66
N GLN A 8 -11.87 19.99 -15.67
CA GLN A 8 -12.27 21.04 -14.74
C GLN A 8 -12.26 20.53 -13.30
N ARG A 9 -12.78 19.32 -13.08
CA ARG A 9 -12.82 18.72 -11.74
C ARG A 9 -11.43 18.39 -11.23
N PHE A 10 -10.55 17.86 -12.08
CA PHE A 10 -9.13 17.68 -11.77
C PHE A 10 -8.49 19.00 -11.30
N ARG A 11 -8.62 20.09 -12.07
CA ARG A 11 -8.05 21.39 -11.70
C ARG A 11 -8.57 21.91 -10.36
N GLU A 12 -9.86 21.75 -10.08
CA GLU A 12 -10.48 22.14 -8.81
C GLU A 12 -9.92 21.32 -7.64
N LEU A 13 -9.83 20.00 -7.80
CA LEU A 13 -9.31 19.08 -6.78
C LEU A 13 -7.82 19.33 -6.53
N SER A 14 -7.02 19.53 -7.58
CA SER A 14 -5.61 19.89 -7.46
C SER A 14 -5.42 21.20 -6.69
N ALA A 15 -6.27 22.21 -6.91
CA ALA A 15 -6.20 23.47 -6.17
C ALA A 15 -6.55 23.30 -4.69
N ARG A 16 -7.50 22.41 -4.36
CA ARG A 16 -7.86 22.07 -2.97
C ARG A 16 -6.79 21.23 -2.28
N ALA A 17 -6.04 20.43 -3.05
CA ALA A 17 -4.99 19.56 -2.54
C ALA A 17 -3.75 20.33 -2.04
N VAL A 18 -3.56 21.58 -2.48
CA VAL A 18 -2.43 22.43 -2.06
C VAL A 18 -2.42 22.58 -0.53
N GLY A 19 -1.36 22.09 0.11
CA GLY A 19 -1.19 22.16 1.57
C GLY A 19 -1.98 21.12 2.37
N SER A 20 -2.63 20.17 1.70
CA SER A 20 -3.27 18.99 2.29
C SER A 20 -2.36 17.76 2.22
N ASN A 21 -2.79 16.65 2.82
CA ASN A 21 -2.10 15.35 2.64
C ASN A 21 -2.35 14.69 1.26
N VAL A 22 -3.28 15.22 0.46
CA VAL A 22 -3.49 14.78 -0.93
C VAL A 22 -2.49 15.51 -1.82
N ASN A 23 -1.79 14.79 -2.69
CA ASN A 23 -0.86 15.39 -3.63
C ASN A 23 -1.59 16.05 -4.80
N GLU A 24 -1.25 17.29 -5.12
CA GLU A 24 -1.91 18.10 -6.16
C GLU A 24 -1.73 17.57 -7.60
N ARG A 25 -0.71 16.75 -7.85
CA ARG A 25 -0.42 16.18 -9.18
C ARG A 25 -1.06 14.81 -9.36
N SER A 26 -0.93 13.93 -8.38
CA SER A 26 -1.45 12.56 -8.45
C SER A 26 -2.89 12.44 -7.96
N LEU A 27 -3.35 13.37 -7.11
CA LEU A 27 -4.60 13.29 -6.35
C LEU A 27 -4.71 12.06 -5.44
N LEU A 28 -3.56 11.53 -5.02
CA LEU A 28 -3.43 10.44 -4.05
C LEU A 28 -2.86 10.98 -2.72
N ALA A 29 -3.18 10.32 -1.62
CA ALA A 29 -2.71 10.66 -0.28
C ALA A 29 -1.82 9.56 0.30
N THR A 30 -0.68 9.97 0.87
CA THR A 30 0.32 9.08 1.47
C THR A 30 -0.21 8.32 2.67
N ASP A 31 -1.19 8.87 3.39
CA ASP A 31 -1.75 8.24 4.56
C ASP A 31 -2.35 6.85 4.30
N TYR A 32 -2.75 6.54 3.06
CA TYR A 32 -3.20 5.18 2.70
C TYR A 32 -2.15 4.11 3.06
N LEU A 33 -0.86 4.44 2.88
CA LEU A 33 0.24 3.51 3.15
C LEU A 33 0.38 3.17 4.63
N ASN A 34 -0.22 3.94 5.54
CA ASN A 34 -0.21 3.64 6.97
C ASN A 34 -0.81 2.27 7.27
N HIS A 35 -1.88 1.89 6.57
CA HIS A 35 -2.51 0.57 6.74
C HIS A 35 -1.60 -0.60 6.33
N ILE A 36 -0.73 -0.38 5.34
CA ILE A 36 0.29 -1.37 4.95
C ILE A 36 1.46 -1.37 5.94
N ASN A 37 1.87 -0.19 6.42
CA ASN A 37 2.92 -0.09 7.45
C ASN A 37 2.54 -0.81 8.75
N GLU A 38 1.27 -0.80 9.14
CA GLU A 38 0.76 -1.52 10.31
C GLU A 38 1.03 -3.03 10.22
N ILE A 39 0.71 -3.67 9.09
CA ILE A 39 0.97 -5.12 8.91
C ILE A 39 2.45 -5.42 8.75
N VAL A 40 3.25 -4.52 8.18
CA VAL A 40 4.72 -4.67 8.15
C VAL A 40 5.29 -4.71 9.58
N MET A 41 4.87 -3.79 10.45
CA MET A 41 5.30 -3.80 11.86
C MET A 41 4.90 -5.10 12.58
N LEU A 42 3.71 -5.65 12.31
CA LEU A 42 3.30 -6.93 12.88
C LEU A 42 4.17 -8.09 12.37
N LEU A 43 4.45 -8.15 11.06
CA LEU A 43 5.32 -9.17 10.47
C LEU A 43 6.74 -9.17 11.07
N GLU A 44 7.29 -7.99 11.38
CA GLU A 44 8.60 -7.85 12.01
C GLU A 44 8.65 -8.43 13.43
N ILE A 45 7.53 -8.45 14.14
CA ILE A 45 7.42 -8.93 15.52
C ILE A 45 7.23 -10.46 15.58
N VAL A 46 6.60 -11.07 14.56
CA VAL A 46 6.28 -12.51 14.54
C VAL A 46 7.43 -13.45 14.94
N PRO A 47 8.70 -13.24 14.51
CA PRO A 47 9.80 -14.12 14.91
C PRO A 47 10.10 -14.13 16.42
N ASP A 48 9.79 -13.04 17.12
CA ASP A 48 10.05 -12.89 18.54
C ASP A 48 8.78 -13.11 19.39
N ALA A 49 7.60 -12.93 18.80
CA ALA A 49 6.28 -13.22 19.39
C ALA A 49 5.36 -13.92 18.36
N PRO A 50 5.45 -15.26 18.22
CA PRO A 50 4.69 -16.02 17.22
C PRO A 50 3.17 -15.87 17.30
N GLU A 51 2.62 -15.56 18.47
CA GLU A 51 1.20 -15.28 18.68
C GLU A 51 0.69 -14.07 17.87
N CYS A 52 1.57 -13.12 17.53
CA CYS A 52 1.23 -11.97 16.68
C CYS A 52 0.87 -12.39 15.24
N LEU A 53 1.17 -13.64 14.84
CA LEU A 53 0.71 -14.16 13.55
C LEU A 53 -0.83 -14.17 13.46
N ASP A 54 -1.54 -14.36 14.57
CA ASP A 54 -3.01 -14.33 14.56
C ASP A 54 -3.55 -12.92 14.26
N ASP A 55 -2.87 -11.87 14.74
CA ASP A 55 -3.18 -10.48 14.37
C ASP A 55 -2.89 -10.23 12.89
N CYS A 56 -1.79 -10.76 12.36
CA CYS A 56 -1.50 -10.71 10.92
C CYS A 56 -2.58 -11.42 10.09
N LYS A 57 -3.10 -12.57 10.56
CA LYS A 57 -4.17 -13.32 9.88
C LYS A 57 -5.52 -12.59 9.95
N ALA A 58 -5.75 -11.80 10.99
CA ALA A 58 -6.95 -10.98 11.16
C ALA A 58 -6.89 -9.67 10.37
N TRP A 59 -5.71 -9.25 9.92
CA TRP A 59 -5.55 -8.11 9.04
C TRP A 59 -6.22 -8.38 7.68
N GLU A 60 -7.02 -7.43 7.22
CA GLU A 60 -7.71 -7.50 5.93
C GLU A 60 -7.27 -6.33 5.04
N PRO A 61 -7.06 -6.55 3.73
CA PRO A 61 -6.72 -5.49 2.82
C PRO A 61 -7.88 -4.51 2.65
N LEU A 62 -7.59 -3.21 2.76
CA LEU A 62 -8.57 -2.15 2.52
C LEU A 62 -8.36 -1.48 1.16
N GLU A 63 -9.46 -1.28 0.43
CA GLU A 63 -9.49 -0.42 -0.74
C GLU A 63 -9.18 1.03 -0.36
N TYR A 64 -8.59 1.81 -1.29
CA TYR A 64 -8.14 3.18 -1.01
C TYR A 64 -9.23 4.03 -0.34
N THR A 65 -10.41 4.12 -0.93
CA THR A 65 -11.49 4.94 -0.37
C THR A 65 -12.09 4.37 0.91
N GLU A 66 -11.98 3.06 1.14
CA GLU A 66 -12.46 2.41 2.35
C GLU A 66 -11.56 2.73 3.54
N HIS A 67 -10.25 2.68 3.35
CA HIS A 67 -9.27 3.13 4.34
C HIS A 67 -9.61 4.54 4.85
N PHE A 68 -9.84 5.49 3.94
CA PHE A 68 -10.18 6.87 4.33
C PHE A 68 -11.56 7.01 4.96
N ARG A 69 -12.56 6.19 4.59
CA ARG A 69 -13.88 6.21 5.25
C ARG A 69 -13.77 5.78 6.71
N ASN A 70 -12.87 4.85 7.00
CA ASN A 70 -12.70 4.26 8.32
C ASN A 70 -11.65 4.99 9.18
N SER A 71 -10.90 5.94 8.60
CA SER A 71 -9.82 6.65 9.30
C SER A 71 -10.25 7.97 9.94
N GLY A 72 -9.46 8.44 10.91
CA GLY A 72 -9.59 9.76 11.56
C GLY A 72 -8.79 10.88 10.87
N ILE A 73 -8.36 10.69 9.62
CA ILE A 73 -7.50 11.64 8.89
C ILE A 73 -8.30 12.89 8.53
N ALA A 74 -7.70 14.08 8.72
CA ALA A 74 -8.37 15.36 8.49
C ALA A 74 -8.85 15.54 7.04
N ASP A 75 -8.00 15.21 6.07
CA ASP A 75 -8.26 15.39 4.64
C ASP A 75 -8.93 14.18 3.96
N ARG A 76 -9.51 13.26 4.75
CA ARG A 76 -10.09 12.00 4.23
C ARG A 76 -11.17 12.21 3.18
N GLU A 77 -11.99 13.25 3.32
CA GLU A 77 -13.07 13.55 2.36
C GLU A 77 -12.50 13.98 1.01
N LEU A 78 -11.45 14.81 1.02
CA LEU A 78 -10.74 15.22 -0.19
C LEU A 78 -10.06 14.01 -0.85
N ALA A 79 -9.40 13.14 -0.07
CA ALA A 79 -8.76 11.94 -0.61
C ALA A 79 -9.77 11.00 -1.31
N ILE A 80 -10.94 10.78 -0.70
CA ILE A 80 -12.00 9.95 -1.29
C ILE A 80 -12.57 10.61 -2.56
N GLU A 81 -12.83 11.92 -2.51
CA GLU A 81 -13.41 12.67 -3.62
C GLU A 81 -12.45 12.77 -4.81
N ALA A 82 -11.15 12.90 -4.56
CA ALA A 82 -10.14 13.12 -5.58
C ALA A 82 -9.71 11.84 -6.29
N TYR A 83 -9.76 10.70 -5.62
CA TYR A 83 -9.30 9.41 -6.14
C TYR A 83 -9.89 8.98 -7.50
N PRO A 84 -11.19 9.18 -7.81
CA PRO A 84 -11.74 8.90 -9.14
C PRO A 84 -11.19 9.80 -10.26
N PHE A 85 -10.65 10.96 -9.91
CA PHE A 85 -10.09 11.95 -10.84
C PHE A 85 -8.55 11.91 -10.88
N SER A 86 -7.94 10.98 -10.13
CA SER A 86 -6.50 10.71 -10.20
C SER A 86 -6.09 10.36 -11.64
N PRO A 87 -5.06 11.03 -12.20
CA PRO A 87 -4.60 10.75 -13.55
C PRO A 87 -4.16 9.28 -13.72
N PRO A 88 -4.51 8.60 -14.83
CA PRO A 88 -4.22 7.18 -15.03
C PRO A 88 -2.74 6.82 -14.87
N GLN A 89 -1.83 7.71 -15.29
CA GLN A 89 -0.37 7.50 -15.16
C GLN A 89 0.13 7.39 -13.70
N TYR A 90 -0.68 7.81 -12.72
CA TYR A 90 -0.39 7.62 -11.29
C TYR A 90 -1.31 6.57 -10.67
N LYS A 91 -2.59 6.61 -11.02
CA LYS A 91 -3.60 5.71 -10.45
C LYS A 91 -3.34 4.24 -10.77
N GLU A 92 -3.11 3.92 -12.04
CA GLU A 92 -2.91 2.55 -12.49
C GLU A 92 -1.70 1.88 -11.85
N PRO A 93 -0.49 2.49 -11.85
CA PRO A 93 0.67 1.88 -11.21
C PRO A 93 0.53 1.85 -9.68
N PHE A 94 -0.09 2.85 -9.05
CA PHE A 94 -0.39 2.81 -7.62
C PHE A 94 -1.30 1.61 -7.27
N ASP A 95 -2.44 1.47 -7.95
CA ASP A 95 -3.39 0.38 -7.73
C ASP A 95 -2.74 -1.00 -8.00
N GLN A 96 -1.79 -1.07 -8.94
CA GLN A 96 -0.99 -2.27 -9.19
C GLN A 96 -0.09 -2.59 -7.99
N LEU A 97 0.69 -1.63 -7.48
CA LEU A 97 1.55 -1.86 -6.31
C LEU A 97 0.74 -2.26 -5.08
N VAL A 98 -0.43 -1.66 -4.86
CA VAL A 98 -1.34 -2.06 -3.78
C VAL A 98 -1.75 -3.53 -3.88
N ARG A 99 -2.14 -3.98 -5.08
CA ARG A 99 -2.47 -5.40 -5.30
C ARG A 99 -1.28 -6.32 -5.01
N GLU A 100 -0.07 -5.93 -5.42
CA GLU A 100 1.13 -6.74 -5.18
C GLU A 100 1.55 -6.75 -3.70
N MET A 101 1.44 -5.62 -2.98
CA MET A 101 1.64 -5.59 -1.53
C MET A 101 0.67 -6.54 -0.81
N ASN A 102 -0.62 -6.47 -1.13
CA ASN A 102 -1.64 -7.35 -0.55
C ASN A 102 -1.35 -8.83 -0.84
N ARG A 103 -0.86 -9.13 -2.05
CA ARG A 103 -0.49 -10.49 -2.45
C ARG A 103 0.74 -10.98 -1.69
N LEU A 104 1.75 -10.12 -1.50
CA LEU A 104 2.96 -10.43 -0.75
C LEU A 104 2.65 -10.68 0.71
N ILE A 105 1.81 -9.85 1.33
CA ILE A 105 1.31 -10.04 2.71
C ILE A 105 0.64 -11.40 2.85
N ALA A 106 -0.29 -11.74 1.96
CA ALA A 106 -1.02 -13.01 2.01
C ALA A 106 -0.10 -14.24 1.85
N ILE A 107 0.90 -14.17 0.96
CA ILE A 107 1.90 -15.24 0.79
C ILE A 107 2.79 -15.36 2.03
N SER A 108 3.22 -14.22 2.59
CA SER A 108 4.08 -14.16 3.77
C SER A 108 3.39 -14.80 4.98
N ILE A 109 2.14 -14.42 5.26
CA ILE A 109 1.35 -14.96 6.38
C ILE A 109 1.20 -16.48 6.25
N LYS A 110 0.80 -16.98 5.07
CA LYS A 110 0.65 -18.42 4.83
C LYS A 110 1.96 -19.18 5.04
N ARG A 111 3.08 -18.60 4.59
CA ARG A 111 4.39 -19.22 4.72
C ARG A 111 4.86 -19.23 6.16
N LEU A 112 4.69 -18.13 6.89
CA LEU A 112 5.02 -18.04 8.31
C LEU A 112 4.20 -19.05 9.13
N ASP A 113 2.91 -19.22 8.83
CA ASP A 113 2.04 -20.20 9.49
C ASP A 113 2.59 -21.64 9.39
N VAL A 114 3.03 -22.04 8.20
CA VAL A 114 3.63 -23.36 7.98
C VAL A 114 4.95 -23.52 8.74
N ILE A 115 5.84 -22.54 8.64
CA ILE A 115 7.18 -22.62 9.24
C ILE A 115 7.12 -22.60 10.77
N LEU A 116 6.21 -21.81 11.34
CA LEU A 116 5.97 -21.76 12.78
C LEU A 116 5.41 -23.09 13.30
N ALA A 117 4.51 -23.74 12.55
CA ALA A 117 4.03 -25.08 12.89
C ALA A 117 5.13 -26.15 12.86
N GLU A 118 6.17 -25.95 12.03
CA GLU A 118 7.36 -26.80 11.97
C GLU A 118 8.40 -26.48 13.06
N GLY A 119 8.24 -25.37 13.80
CA GLY A 119 9.16 -24.95 14.86
C GLY A 119 10.52 -24.45 14.34
N ASN A 120 10.59 -23.98 13.08
CA ASN A 120 11.84 -23.54 12.47
C ASN A 120 12.05 -22.02 12.67
N GLU A 121 12.66 -21.65 13.79
CA GLU A 121 12.88 -20.25 14.20
C GLU A 121 13.76 -19.47 13.20
N ASP A 122 14.85 -20.06 12.72
CA ASP A 122 15.76 -19.41 11.76
C ASP A 122 15.03 -19.07 10.45
N GLN A 123 14.25 -20.01 9.93
CA GLN A 123 13.48 -19.80 8.72
C GLN A 123 12.33 -18.81 8.93
N THR A 124 11.70 -18.79 10.12
CA THR A 124 10.68 -17.80 10.49
C THR A 124 11.26 -16.40 10.44
N ARG A 125 12.41 -16.18 11.10
CA ARG A 125 13.10 -14.89 11.09
C ARG A 125 13.52 -14.46 9.69
N HIS A 126 14.02 -15.40 8.89
CA HIS A 126 14.41 -15.12 7.51
C HIS A 126 13.23 -14.68 6.65
N VAL A 127 12.11 -15.40 6.68
CA VAL A 127 10.93 -15.09 5.87
C VAL A 127 10.27 -13.78 6.32
N ALA A 128 10.13 -13.56 7.63
CA ALA A 128 9.57 -12.31 8.17
C ALA A 128 10.40 -11.09 7.76
N ALA A 129 11.73 -11.16 7.90
CA ALA A 129 12.63 -10.08 7.50
C ALA A 129 12.59 -9.82 5.98
N ARG A 130 12.57 -10.89 5.18
CA ARG A 130 12.49 -10.78 3.72
C ARG A 130 11.16 -10.16 3.26
N ALA A 131 10.04 -10.61 3.82
CA ALA A 131 8.72 -10.07 3.53
C ALA A 131 8.63 -8.58 3.90
N SER A 132 9.10 -8.21 5.08
CA SER A 132 9.08 -6.83 5.57
C SER A 132 9.92 -5.91 4.69
N GLN A 133 11.15 -6.32 4.32
CA GLN A 133 11.99 -5.54 3.40
C GLN A 133 11.34 -5.38 2.02
N ASN A 134 10.81 -6.46 1.44
CA ASN A 134 10.18 -6.41 0.13
C ASN A 134 8.91 -5.53 0.15
N LEU A 135 8.14 -5.53 1.25
CA LEU A 135 7.00 -4.64 1.43
C LEU A 135 7.44 -3.18 1.55
N GLN A 136 8.51 -2.88 2.31
CA GLN A 136 9.06 -1.53 2.40
C GLN A 136 9.53 -1.01 1.03
N ASP A 137 10.11 -1.86 0.18
CA ASP A 137 10.51 -1.50 -1.19
C ASP A 137 9.28 -1.16 -2.06
N LEU A 138 8.17 -1.89 -1.92
CA LEU A 138 6.91 -1.60 -2.64
C LEU A 138 6.22 -0.34 -2.10
N ILE A 139 6.23 -0.13 -0.78
CA ILE A 139 5.72 1.09 -0.12
C ILE A 139 6.51 2.31 -0.61
N GLY A 140 7.83 2.20 -0.74
CA GLY A 140 8.68 3.26 -1.28
C GLY A 140 8.31 3.65 -2.71
N GLN A 141 8.08 2.66 -3.58
CA GLN A 141 7.60 2.89 -4.95
C GLN A 141 6.21 3.53 -4.99
N ALA A 142 5.27 3.04 -4.18
CA ALA A 142 3.92 3.60 -4.10
C ALA A 142 3.95 5.05 -3.59
N SER A 143 4.80 5.33 -2.60
CA SER A 143 5.03 6.69 -2.09
C SER A 143 5.57 7.61 -3.18
N ALA A 144 6.54 7.17 -3.99
CA ALA A 144 7.04 7.96 -5.11
C ALA A 144 5.94 8.34 -6.12
N ILE A 145 5.08 7.37 -6.47
CA ILE A 145 3.93 7.61 -7.36
C ILE A 145 2.95 8.61 -6.76
N ILE A 146 2.63 8.48 -5.47
CA ILE A 146 1.77 9.44 -4.77
C ILE A 146 2.35 10.85 -4.87
N HIS A 147 3.67 11.02 -4.81
CA HIS A 147 4.33 12.31 -4.96
C HIS A 147 4.46 12.81 -6.41
N GLY A 148 3.93 12.07 -7.39
CA GLY A 148 3.85 12.48 -8.79
C GLY A 148 4.99 11.97 -9.67
N ASP A 149 5.69 10.92 -9.24
CA ASP A 149 6.59 10.15 -10.09
C ASP A 149 5.77 9.24 -11.04
N ASP A 150 6.02 9.34 -12.35
CA ASP A 150 5.30 8.62 -13.40
C ASP A 150 6.15 7.50 -14.03
N HIS A 151 7.17 7.00 -13.32
CA HIS A 151 7.97 5.88 -13.80
C HIS A 151 7.14 4.62 -14.07
N VAL A 152 7.61 3.86 -15.06
CA VAL A 152 7.03 2.56 -15.40
C VAL A 152 7.47 1.54 -14.37
N ILE A 153 6.50 0.83 -13.80
CA ILE A 153 6.75 -0.31 -12.91
C ILE A 153 7.42 -1.44 -13.72
N ASP A 154 8.60 -1.88 -13.27
CA ASP A 154 9.25 -3.06 -13.81
C ASP A 154 8.64 -4.33 -13.18
N GLN A 155 7.82 -5.03 -13.98
CA GLN A 155 7.17 -6.25 -13.53
C GLN A 155 8.18 -7.34 -13.13
N ALA A 156 9.36 -7.41 -13.76
CA ALA A 156 10.38 -8.39 -13.39
C ALA A 156 10.97 -8.11 -12.00
N GLN A 157 11.09 -6.82 -11.64
CA GLN A 157 11.50 -6.41 -10.30
C GLN A 157 10.43 -6.78 -9.26
N ILE A 158 9.16 -6.54 -9.55
CA ILE A 158 8.05 -6.97 -8.69
C ILE A 158 8.07 -8.48 -8.48
N ASP A 159 8.16 -9.26 -9.56
CA ASP A 159 8.15 -10.72 -9.49
C ASP A 159 9.31 -11.27 -8.64
N ALA A 160 10.46 -10.61 -8.66
CA ALA A 160 11.60 -10.96 -7.80
C ALA A 160 11.32 -10.66 -6.30
N LEU A 161 10.56 -9.62 -5.98
CA LEU A 161 10.12 -9.32 -4.61
C LEU A 161 9.04 -10.30 -4.12
N MET A 162 8.29 -10.92 -5.02
CA MET A 162 7.27 -11.91 -4.68
C MET A 162 7.85 -13.30 -4.34
N GLN A 163 9.14 -13.51 -4.60
CA GLN A 163 9.85 -14.74 -4.24
C GLN A 163 10.36 -14.65 -2.80
N LEU A 164 9.61 -15.26 -1.89
CA LEU A 164 10.02 -15.51 -0.50
C LEU A 164 10.73 -16.84 -0.38
#